data_AF-A0A537V3Q6-F1
#
_entry.id   AF-A0A537V3Q6-F1
#
_cell.length_a   1.000
_cell.length_b   1.000
_cell.length_c   1.000
_cell.angle_alpha   90.00
_cell.angle_beta   90.00
_cell.angle_gamma   90.00
#
_symmetry.space_group_name_H-M   'P 1'
#
loop_
_entity.id
_entity.type
_entity.pdbx_description
1 polymer ?
#
loop_
_entity_poly.entity_id
_entity_poly.type
_entity_poly.pdbx_seq_one_letter_code
_entity_poly.pdbx_strand_id
1 'polypeptide(L)'
;MGFLRFVLESEGYDVVAQASSAAELARVLAVHRPDVVVLDDGIGATAVQMTHDVSPSAKVILVWPGAVVPIGGYARVDPGDVLRSLGPTVARAVGTMAAPRESVIRSDWTDRVRKDPADLREELADRDPSAKRPSVTELQRRGQ
;
A
#
# COMPACT_ATOMS: atom_id res chain seq x y z
N MET A 1 3.62 3.86 -15.76
CA MET A 1 3.86 4.51 -14.46
C MET A 1 2.61 4.32 -13.60
N GLY A 2 2.75 3.73 -12.42
CA GLY A 2 1.62 3.47 -11.52
C GLY A 2 1.31 4.67 -10.62
N PHE A 3 0.04 4.89 -10.30
CA PHE A 3 -0.42 6.01 -9.47
C PHE A 3 0.27 6.07 -8.10
N LEU A 4 0.46 4.92 -7.45
CA LEU A 4 1.13 4.85 -6.14
C LEU A 4 2.56 5.38 -6.17
N ARG A 5 3.33 5.03 -7.21
CA ARG A 5 4.72 5.53 -7.37
C ARG A 5 4.75 7.04 -7.48
N PHE A 6 3.88 7.61 -8.32
CA PHE A 6 3.79 9.06 -8.48
C PHE A 6 3.51 9.77 -7.16
N VAL A 7 2.57 9.24 -6.36
CA VAL A 7 2.24 9.81 -5.05
C VAL A 7 3.45 9.71 -4.11
N LEU A 8 4.08 8.54 -3.99
CA LEU A 8 5.24 8.34 -3.11
C LEU A 8 6.41 9.26 -3.47
N GLU A 9 6.75 9.37 -4.75
CA GLU A 9 7.82 10.26 -5.21
C GLU A 9 7.45 11.74 -4.97
N SER A 10 6.18 12.12 -5.13
CA SER A 10 5.73 13.50 -4.84
C SER A 10 5.78 13.88 -3.36
N GLU A 11 5.64 12.90 -2.47
CA GLU A 11 5.79 13.07 -1.02
C GLU A 11 7.26 12.96 -0.56
N GLY A 12 8.21 12.81 -1.50
CA GLY A 12 9.64 12.79 -1.23
C GLY A 12 10.23 11.43 -0.85
N TYR A 13 9.48 10.34 -1.05
CA TYR A 13 10.02 8.99 -0.89
C TYR A 13 10.84 8.56 -2.12
N ASP A 14 11.96 7.87 -1.88
CA ASP A 14 12.78 7.30 -2.95
C ASP A 14 12.24 5.92 -3.37
N VAL A 15 11.57 5.86 -4.51
CA VAL A 15 11.04 4.62 -5.07
C VAL A 15 12.13 3.92 -5.88
N VAL A 16 12.92 3.10 -5.18
CA VAL A 16 14.11 2.43 -5.74
C VAL A 16 13.82 1.35 -6.79
N ALA A 17 12.62 0.74 -6.76
CA ALA A 17 12.24 -0.31 -7.70
C ALA A 17 10.72 -0.55 -7.78
N GLN A 18 10.28 -1.25 -8.83
CA GLN A 18 8.93 -1.81 -8.95
C GLN A 18 9.01 -3.26 -9.40
N ALA A 19 8.09 -4.09 -8.92
CA ALA A 19 7.96 -5.49 -9.31
C ALA A 19 6.50 -5.81 -9.63
N SER A 20 6.27 -6.52 -10.72
CA SER A 20 4.96 -7.00 -11.17
C SER A 20 4.74 -8.50 -10.90
N SER A 21 5.76 -9.18 -10.35
CA SER A 21 5.72 -10.59 -10.02
C SER A 21 6.62 -10.92 -8.83
N ALA A 22 6.41 -12.07 -8.20
CA ALA A 22 7.26 -12.56 -7.11
C ALA A 22 8.73 -12.74 -7.56
N ALA A 23 8.96 -13.19 -8.80
CA ALA A 23 10.32 -13.35 -9.34
C ALA A 23 11.03 -12.01 -9.54
N GLU A 24 10.30 -10.97 -9.97
CA GLU A 24 10.84 -9.60 -10.03
C GLU A 24 11.10 -9.05 -8.64
N LEU A 25 10.17 -9.27 -7.71
CA LEU A 25 10.30 -8.82 -6.32
C LEU A 25 11.58 -9.40 -5.69
N ALA A 26 11.84 -10.70 -5.86
CA ALA A 26 13.07 -11.33 -5.38
C ALA A 26 14.34 -10.64 -5.93
N ARG A 27 14.36 -10.31 -7.22
CA ARG A 27 15.49 -9.62 -7.86
C ARG A 27 15.69 -8.22 -7.31
N VAL A 28 14.63 -7.43 -7.19
CA VAL A 28 14.74 -6.04 -6.72
C VAL A 28 15.12 -5.96 -5.25
N LEU A 29 14.64 -6.90 -4.41
CA LEU A 29 15.04 -6.97 -3.00
C LEU A 29 16.54 -7.23 -2.83
N ALA A 30 17.11 -8.13 -3.65
CA ALA A 30 18.52 -8.46 -3.60
C ALA A 30 19.43 -7.28 -4.01
N VAL A 31 18.97 -6.47 -4.98
CA VAL A 31 19.76 -5.35 -5.55
C VAL A 31 19.60 -4.08 -4.72
N HIS A 32 18.37 -3.68 -4.43
CA HIS A 32 18.07 -2.34 -3.92
C HIS A 32 17.96 -2.26 -2.40
N ARG A 33 17.73 -3.39 -1.70
CA ARG A 33 17.57 -3.46 -0.23
C ARG A 33 16.70 -2.32 0.34
N PRO A 34 15.42 -2.22 -0.07
CA PRO A 34 14.56 -1.13 0.33
C PRO A 34 14.23 -1.16 1.84
N ASP A 35 13.96 0.00 2.43
CA ASP A 35 13.46 0.11 3.81
C ASP A 35 11.99 -0.31 3.94
N VAL A 36 11.21 -0.10 2.88
CA VAL A 36 9.77 -0.38 2.85
C VAL A 36 9.41 -1.07 1.53
N VAL A 37 8.60 -2.12 1.63
CA VAL A 37 8.02 -2.84 0.50
C VAL A 37 6.51 -2.70 0.58
N VAL A 38 5.90 -2.18 -0.48
CA VAL A 38 4.44 -2.10 -0.63
C VAL A 38 3.99 -3.20 -1.58
N LEU A 39 3.13 -4.10 -1.09
CA LEU A 39 2.58 -5.21 -1.85
C LEU A 39 1.10 -4.93 -2.15
N ASP A 40 0.68 -5.10 -3.39
CA ASP A 40 -0.73 -5.10 -3.79
C ASP A 40 -1.31 -6.52 -3.79
N ASP A 41 -2.59 -6.66 -4.15
CA ASP A 41 -3.30 -7.94 -4.23
C ASP A 41 -2.85 -8.83 -5.41
N GLY A 42 -2.07 -8.29 -6.34
CA GLY A 42 -1.44 -9.04 -7.42
C GLY A 42 -0.27 -9.90 -6.94
N ILE A 43 0.34 -9.53 -5.81
CA ILE A 43 1.46 -10.25 -5.22
C ILE A 43 1.00 -10.95 -3.92
N GLY A 44 0.73 -12.25 -4.02
CA GLY A 44 0.14 -13.05 -2.93
C GLY A 44 0.98 -13.15 -1.65
N ALA A 45 0.38 -13.70 -0.59
CA ALA A 45 0.95 -13.77 0.77
C ALA A 45 2.35 -14.40 0.87
N THR A 46 2.75 -15.23 -0.10
CA THR A 46 4.11 -15.79 -0.20
C THR A 46 5.19 -14.73 -0.37
N ALA A 47 4.85 -13.56 -0.92
CA ALA A 47 5.79 -12.45 -1.05
C ALA A 47 6.11 -11.76 0.28
N VAL A 48 5.22 -11.82 1.26
CA VAL A 48 5.52 -11.32 2.62
C VAL A 48 6.64 -12.15 3.23
N GLN A 49 6.51 -13.48 3.18
CA GLN A 49 7.55 -14.39 3.67
C GLN A 49 8.85 -14.22 2.89
N MET A 50 8.79 -14.17 1.56
CA MET A 50 9.96 -13.97 0.71
C MET A 50 10.67 -12.64 1.02
N THR A 51 9.92 -11.57 1.27
CA THR A 51 10.50 -10.28 1.65
C THR A 51 11.22 -10.38 2.98
N HIS A 52 10.62 -11.05 3.97
CA HIS A 52 11.26 -11.29 5.26
C HIS A 52 12.55 -12.12 5.13
N ASP A 53 12.56 -13.15 4.28
CA ASP A 53 13.73 -14.04 4.12
C ASP A 53 14.89 -13.33 3.40
N VAL A 54 14.60 -12.49 2.40
CA VAL A 54 15.62 -11.79 1.59
C VAL A 54 16.05 -10.47 2.22
N SER A 55 15.12 -9.75 2.86
CA SER A 55 15.34 -8.44 3.46
C SER A 55 14.63 -8.33 4.82
N PRO A 56 15.15 -8.99 5.87
CA PRO A 56 14.50 -9.04 7.18
C PRO A 56 14.38 -7.67 7.87
N SER A 57 15.14 -6.67 7.42
CA SER A 57 15.04 -5.28 7.91
C SER A 57 13.91 -4.49 7.27
N ALA A 58 13.45 -4.87 6.07
CA ALA A 58 12.44 -4.14 5.34
C ALA A 58 11.08 -4.23 6.04
N LYS A 59 10.37 -3.10 6.11
CA LYS A 59 8.98 -3.06 6.57
C LYS A 59 8.07 -3.43 5.40
N VAL A 60 7.05 -4.25 5.66
CA VAL A 60 6.09 -4.66 4.64
C VAL A 60 4.75 -4.00 4.89
N ILE A 61 4.22 -3.33 3.87
CA ILE A 61 2.86 -2.77 3.83
C ILE A 61 2.07 -3.57 2.80
N LEU A 62 0.98 -4.20 3.23
CA LEU A 62 0.06 -4.89 2.35
C LEU A 62 -1.14 -3.98 2.05
N VAL A 63 -1.31 -3.62 0.78
CA VAL A 63 -2.45 -2.86 0.28
C VAL A 63 -3.44 -3.84 -0.34
N TRP A 64 -4.50 -4.14 0.39
CA TRP A 64 -5.55 -5.05 -0.05
C TRP A 64 -6.85 -4.27 -0.30
N PRO A 65 -7.32 -4.13 -1.55
CA PRO A 65 -8.60 -3.51 -1.83
C PRO A 65 -9.77 -4.27 -1.18
N GLY A 66 -10.83 -3.56 -0.79
CA GLY A 66 -12.06 -4.18 -0.30
C GLY A 66 -12.71 -5.06 -1.37
N ALA A 67 -13.15 -6.26 -0.98
CA ALA A 67 -13.83 -7.26 -1.83
C ALA A 67 -12.99 -7.93 -2.93
N VAL A 68 -11.68 -8.03 -2.74
CA VAL A 68 -10.80 -8.78 -3.64
C VAL A 68 -11.02 -10.29 -3.50
N VAL A 69 -10.96 -10.96 -4.64
CA VAL A 69 -10.79 -12.42 -4.72
C VAL A 69 -9.28 -12.64 -4.87
N PRO A 70 -8.57 -13.26 -3.89
CA PRO A 70 -7.16 -13.59 -4.09
C PRO A 70 -7.00 -14.43 -5.37
N ILE A 71 -5.86 -14.31 -6.05
CA ILE A 71 -5.57 -15.11 -7.24
C ILE A 71 -5.70 -16.61 -6.88
N GLY A 72 -6.71 -17.29 -7.45
CA GLY A 72 -7.06 -18.68 -7.15
C GLY A 72 -8.13 -18.90 -6.05
N GLY A 73 -8.72 -17.85 -5.50
CA GLY A 73 -9.81 -17.93 -4.53
C GLY A 73 -11.18 -18.22 -5.16
N TYR A 74 -11.99 -19.04 -4.50
CA TYR A 74 -13.35 -19.38 -4.94
C TYR A 74 -14.42 -18.39 -4.46
N ALA A 75 -14.07 -17.45 -3.57
CA ALA A 75 -15.00 -16.49 -2.97
C ALA A 75 -14.33 -15.14 -2.74
N ARG A 76 -15.14 -14.07 -2.82
CA ARG A 76 -14.78 -12.74 -2.31
C ARG A 76 -14.78 -12.78 -0.79
N VAL A 77 -13.73 -12.25 -0.18
CA VAL A 77 -13.61 -12.16 1.28
C VAL A 77 -13.23 -10.74 1.66
N ASP A 78 -13.83 -10.25 2.73
CA ASP A 78 -13.35 -9.04 3.39
C ASP A 78 -12.07 -9.37 4.18
N PRO A 79 -10.95 -8.67 3.95
CA PRO A 79 -9.70 -8.95 4.68
C PRO A 79 -9.84 -8.80 6.20
N GLY A 80 -10.69 -7.88 6.66
CA GLY A 80 -10.96 -7.70 8.09
C GLY A 80 -11.65 -8.91 8.71
N ASP A 81 -12.54 -9.57 7.97
CA ASP A 81 -13.18 -10.82 8.40
C ASP A 81 -12.20 -11.99 8.43
N VAL A 82 -11.25 -12.06 7.50
CA VAL A 82 -10.18 -13.07 7.51
C VAL A 82 -9.28 -12.88 8.73
N LEU A 83 -8.86 -11.65 9.02
CA LEU A 83 -8.03 -11.35 10.18
C LEU A 83 -8.75 -11.64 11.50
N ARG A 84 -10.03 -11.27 11.62
CA ARG A 84 -10.82 -11.55 12.83
C ARG A 84 -11.05 -13.05 13.03
N SER A 85 -11.36 -13.79 11.97
CA SER A 85 -11.75 -15.19 12.06
C SER A 85 -10.55 -16.15 12.10
N LEU A 86 -9.53 -15.91 11.28
CA LEU A 86 -8.37 -16.80 11.15
C LEU A 86 -7.13 -16.30 11.90
N GLY A 87 -7.02 -14.98 12.16
CA GLY A 87 -5.86 -14.38 12.82
C GLY A 87 -5.46 -15.06 14.14
N PRO A 88 -6.39 -15.33 15.07
CA PRO A 88 -6.07 -16.04 16.31
C PRO A 88 -5.52 -17.44 16.10
N THR A 89 -6.03 -18.17 15.10
CA THR A 89 -5.59 -19.53 14.76
C THR A 89 -4.18 -19.50 14.16
N VAL A 90 -3.92 -18.58 13.24
CA VAL A 90 -2.58 -18.38 12.65
C VAL A 90 -1.58 -17.99 13.73
N ALA A 91 -1.91 -17.04 14.60
CA ALA A 91 -1.01 -16.61 15.68
C ALA A 91 -0.60 -17.75 16.62
N ARG A 92 -1.53 -18.69 16.91
CA ARG A 92 -1.23 -19.89 17.70
C ARG A 92 -0.34 -20.89 16.97
N ALA A 93 -0.56 -21.07 15.66
CA ALA A 93 0.21 -22.02 14.86
C ALA A 93 1.67 -21.58 14.64
N VAL A 94 1.91 -20.26 14.53
CA VAL A 94 3.23 -19.71 14.22
C VAL A 94 4.09 -19.51 15.48
N GLY A 95 3.49 -19.57 16.68
CA GLY A 95 4.18 -19.46 17.96
C GLY A 95 4.60 -18.02 18.28
N THR A 96 3.86 -17.38 19.19
CA THR A 96 4.13 -16.07 19.81
C THR A 96 4.72 -15.00 18.88
N MET A 97 3.91 -14.49 17.94
CA MET A 97 4.01 -13.07 17.64
C MET A 97 3.34 -12.31 18.78
N ALA A 98 4.02 -11.31 19.35
CA ALA A 98 3.34 -10.29 20.15
C ALA A 98 2.10 -9.86 19.36
N ALA A 99 0.92 -9.91 20.01
CA ALA A 99 -0.35 -9.58 19.36
C ALA A 99 -0.14 -8.38 18.44
N PRO A 100 -0.56 -8.44 17.16
CA PRO A 100 -0.45 -7.29 16.28
C PRO A 100 -1.05 -6.12 17.05
N ARG A 101 -0.24 -5.12 17.38
CA ARG A 101 -0.81 -3.85 17.77
C ARG A 101 -1.59 -3.45 16.53
N GLU A 102 -2.90 -3.61 16.56
CA GLU A 102 -3.81 -2.93 15.66
C GLU A 102 -3.55 -1.43 15.85
N SER A 103 -2.51 -0.90 15.20
CA SER A 103 -2.63 0.43 14.62
C SER A 103 -3.38 0.22 13.32
N VAL A 104 -4.65 -0.23 13.43
CA VAL A 104 -5.59 0.15 12.39
C VAL A 104 -5.58 1.65 12.49
N ILE A 105 -4.89 2.32 11.58
CA ILE A 105 -5.13 3.72 11.31
C ILE A 105 -6.55 3.72 10.72
N ARG A 106 -7.56 3.60 11.58
CA ARG A 106 -8.91 4.03 11.27
C ARG A 106 -8.80 5.53 11.25
N SER A 107 -8.25 6.05 10.15
CA SER A 107 -8.49 7.44 9.81
C SER A 107 -9.96 7.45 9.45
N ASP A 108 -10.77 7.88 10.43
CA ASP A 108 -12.17 8.26 10.32
C ASP A 108 -12.46 9.10 9.07
N TRP A 109 -11.43 9.77 8.55
CA TRP A 109 -11.35 10.37 7.22
C TRP A 109 -11.91 9.49 6.09
N THR A 110 -11.49 8.23 5.98
CA THR A 110 -11.94 7.34 4.89
C THR A 110 -13.43 7.05 4.98
N ASP A 111 -13.95 6.93 6.20
CA ASP A 111 -15.38 6.79 6.46
C ASP A 111 -16.15 8.10 6.22
N ARG A 112 -15.53 9.25 6.51
CA ARG A 112 -16.09 10.59 6.27
C ARG A 112 -16.21 10.90 4.78
N VAL A 113 -15.14 10.77 4.00
CA VAL A 113 -15.14 11.00 2.54
C VAL A 113 -16.12 10.07 1.82
N ARG A 114 -16.24 8.82 2.29
CA ARG A 114 -17.22 7.87 1.74
C ARG A 114 -18.66 8.31 2.02
N LYS A 115 -18.92 8.94 3.17
CA LYS A 115 -20.25 9.42 3.56
C LYS A 115 -20.59 10.77 2.93
N ASP A 116 -19.61 11.65 2.81
CA ASP A 116 -19.77 12.95 2.16
C ASP A 116 -18.54 13.29 1.30
N PRO A 117 -18.63 13.20 -0.04
CA PRO A 117 -17.56 13.60 -0.93
C PRO A 117 -17.29 15.13 -0.93
N ALA A 118 -18.15 15.94 -0.28
CA ALA A 118 -17.89 17.36 -0.07
C ALA A 118 -16.76 17.62 0.95
N ASP A 119 -16.59 16.76 1.96
CA ASP A 119 -15.48 16.84 2.93
C ASP A 119 -14.12 16.83 2.23
N LEU A 120 -14.00 16.08 1.13
CA LEU A 120 -12.78 16.01 0.33
C LEU A 120 -12.48 17.34 -0.39
N ARG A 121 -13.50 18.13 -0.73
CA ARG A 121 -13.32 19.45 -1.35
C ARG A 121 -12.91 20.50 -0.35
N GLU A 122 -13.43 20.43 0.87
CA GLU A 122 -13.11 21.34 1.96
C GLU A 122 -11.64 21.18 2.40
N GLU A 123 -11.18 19.93 2.57
CA GLU A 123 -9.78 19.62 2.91
C GLU A 123 -8.79 20.03 1.80
N LEU A 124 -9.20 19.90 0.53
CA LEU A 124 -8.41 20.37 -0.62
C LEU A 124 -8.38 21.90 -0.74
N ALA A 125 -9.36 22.59 -0.16
CA ALA A 125 -9.43 24.05 -0.11
C ALA A 125 -8.62 24.63 1.07
N ASP A 126 -8.51 23.88 2.17
CA ASP A 126 -7.72 24.27 3.35
C ASP A 126 -6.19 24.10 3.14
N ARG A 127 -5.79 23.38 2.09
CA ARG A 127 -4.39 23.33 1.63
C ARG A 127 -4.03 24.61 0.86
N ASP A 128 -3.07 25.36 1.42
CA ASP A 128 -2.58 26.66 0.94
C ASP A 128 -2.48 26.75 -0.61
N PRO A 129 -3.27 27.61 -1.28
CA PRO A 129 -3.23 27.81 -2.72
C PRO A 129 -1.93 28.46 -3.22
N SER A 130 -1.05 28.91 -2.32
CA SER A 130 0.24 29.55 -2.63
C SER A 130 1.36 28.58 -3.03
N ALA A 131 1.18 27.27 -2.84
CA ALA A 131 2.15 26.28 -3.33
C ALA A 131 2.10 26.25 -4.87
N LYS A 132 2.95 27.08 -5.51
CA LYS A 132 3.10 27.29 -6.97
C LYS A 132 2.76 26.03 -7.78
N ARG A 133 1.50 25.93 -8.20
CA ARG A 133 1.04 24.89 -9.14
C ARG A 133 1.43 25.36 -10.54
N PRO A 134 2.28 24.63 -11.29
CA PRO A 134 2.51 24.95 -12.69
C PRO A 134 1.19 24.79 -13.45
N SER A 135 0.85 25.78 -14.28
CA SER A 135 -0.38 25.74 -15.06
C SER A 135 -0.32 24.61 -16.09
N VAL A 136 -1.47 24.03 -16.42
CA VAL A 136 -1.59 22.97 -17.46
C VAL A 136 -0.99 23.44 -18.80
N THR A 137 -1.09 24.73 -19.08
CA THR A 137 -0.52 25.37 -20.26
C THR A 137 1.01 25.42 -20.24
N GLU A 138 1.64 25.58 -19.08
CA GLU A 138 3.11 25.53 -18.94
C GLU A 138 3.66 24.11 -19.08
N LEU A 139 2.90 23.11 -18.61
CA LEU A 139 3.28 21.70 -18.72
C LEU A 139 3.21 21.19 -20.17
N GLN A 140 2.25 21.67 -20.95
CA GLN A 140 2.15 21.33 -22.38
C GLN A 140 3.28 21.95 -23.22
N ARG A 141 3.75 23.15 -22.88
CA ARG A 141 4.85 23.82 -23.60
C ARG A 141 6.21 23.15 -23.34
N ARG A 142 6.42 22.53 -22.17
CA ARG A 142 7.67 21.84 -21.82
C ARG A 142 7.80 20.42 -22.40
N GLY A 143 6.72 19.89 -22.99
CA GLY A 143 6.68 18.56 -23.60
C GLY A 143 6.90 18.53 -25.12
N GLN A 144 7.30 19.65 -25.73
CA GLN A 144 7.72 19.74 -27.14
C GLN A 144 9.22 19.96 -27.26
#